data_AF-M0FFQ8-F1
#
_entry.id   AF-M0FFQ8-F1
#
_cell.length_a   1.000
_cell.length_b   1.000
_cell.length_c   1.000
_cell.angle_alpha   90.00
_cell.angle_beta   90.00
_cell.angle_gamma   90.00
#
_symmetry.space_group_name_H-M   'P 1'
#
loop_
_entity.id
_entity.type
_entity.pdbx_description
1 polymer ?
#
loop_
_entity_poly.entity_id
_entity_poly.type
_entity_poly.pdbx_seq_one_letter_code
_entity_poly.pdbx_strand_id
1 'polypeptide(L)' 'MNLTAVLHAGFGVSVLAGFLVSDTTLRIAAFALGAVLFVAGVAVSRRGD' A
#
# COMPACT_ATOMS: atom_id res chain seq x y z
N MET A 1 13.85 6.12 -10.33
CA MET A 1 13.06 6.01 -9.08
C MET A 1 12.98 4.54 -8.69
N ASN A 2 13.25 4.18 -7.43
CA ASN A 2 13.10 2.81 -6.95
C ASN A 2 11.61 2.46 -6.81
N LEU A 3 11.06 1.69 -7.75
CA LEU A 3 9.63 1.37 -7.79
C LEU A 3 9.17 0.59 -6.54
N THR A 4 9.99 -0.34 -6.04
CA THR A 4 9.70 -1.05 -4.78
C THR A 4 9.52 -0.07 -3.62
N ALA A 5 10.39 0.92 -3.50
CA ALA A 5 10.30 1.93 -2.45
C ALA A 5 9.04 2.77 -2.59
N VAL A 6 8.65 3.14 -3.81
CA VAL A 6 7.41 3.89 -4.08
C VAL A 6 6.18 3.08 -3.66
N LEU A 7 6.13 1.78 -3.98
CA LEU A 7 5.01 0.91 -3.62
C LEU A 7 4.87 0.74 -2.10
N HIS A 8 5.98 0.54 -1.38
CA HIS A 8 5.96 0.45 0.08
C HIS A 8 5.63 1.79 0.77
N ALA A 9 6.09 2.91 0.22
CA ALA A 9 5.69 4.23 0.69
C ALA A 9 4.18 4.45 0.50
N GLY A 10 3.65 4.06 -0.67
CA GLY A 10 2.21 4.09 -0.94
C GLY A 10 1.41 3.20 0.02
N PHE A 11 1.93 2.03 0.39
CA PHE A 11 1.36 1.19 1.45
C PHE A 11 1.26 1.96 2.77
N GLY A 12 2.37 2.54 3.24
CA GLY A 12 2.39 3.32 4.48
C GLY A 12 1.38 4.47 4.47
N VAL A 13 1.31 5.22 3.37
CA VAL A 13 0.35 6.32 3.20
C VAL A 13 -1.09 5.81 3.23
N SER A 14 -1.39 4.69 2.57
CA SER A 14 -2.74 4.12 2.54
C SER A 14 -3.19 3.63 3.91
N VAL A 15 -2.28 3.06 4.71
CA VAL A 15 -2.54 2.66 6.09
C VAL A 15 -2.83 3.89 6.97
N LEU A 16 -2.00 4.93 6.88
CA LEU A 16 -2.23 6.17 7.63
C LEU A 16 -3.59 6.80 7.26
N ALA A 17 -3.92 6.83 5.97
CA ALA A 17 -5.22 7.32 5.51
C ALA A 17 -6.38 6.52 6.11
N GLY A 18 -6.29 5.18 6.15
CA GLY A 18 -7.31 4.33 6.76
C GLY A 18 -7.52 4.61 8.26
N PHE A 19 -6.47 4.96 9.01
CA PHE A 19 -6.62 5.37 10.41
C PHE A 19 -7.29 6.73 10.58
N LEU A 20 -7.12 7.65 9.63
CA LEU A 20 -7.65 9.01 9.69
C LEU A 20 -9.09 9.14 9.15
N VAL A 21 -9.59 8.15 8.42
CA VAL A 21 -10.91 8.17 7.79
C VAL A 21 -11.97 7.53 8.69
N SER A 22 -13.04 8.27 8.97
CA SER A 22 -14.16 7.80 9.79
C SER A 22 -15.18 6.96 9.03
N ASP A 23 -15.30 7.15 7.71
CA ASP A 23 -16.20 6.35 6.89
C ASP A 23 -15.67 4.90 6.78
N THR A 24 -16.51 3.94 7.15
CA THR A 24 -16.08 2.55 7.24
C THR A 24 -15.70 1.97 5.88
N THR A 25 -16.44 2.31 4.83
CA THR A 25 -16.19 1.80 3.48
C THR A 25 -14.86 2.34 2.95
N LEU A 26 -14.65 3.64 3.07
CA LEU A 26 -13.40 4.30 2.64
C LEU A 26 -12.20 3.82 3.45
N ARG A 27 -12.36 3.60 4.75
CA ARG A 27 -11.31 3.03 5.60
C ARG A 27 -10.90 1.63 5.15
N ILE A 28 -11.87 0.75 4.89
CA ILE A 28 -11.60 -0.61 4.39
C ILE A 28 -10.91 -0.53 3.03
N ALA A 29 -11.38 0.33 2.13
CA ALA A 29 -10.76 0.53 0.83
C ALA A 29 -9.30 0.99 0.95
N ALA A 30 -9.00 1.92 1.86
CA ALA A 30 -7.63 2.39 2.10
C ALA A 30 -6.71 1.28 2.61
N PHE A 31 -7.18 0.46 3.56
CA PHE A 31 -6.38 -0.68 4.05
C PHE A 31 -6.19 -1.76 2.98
N ALA A 32 -7.23 -2.07 2.20
CA ALA A 32 -7.15 -3.02 1.10
C ALA A 32 -6.16 -2.55 0.02
N LEU A 33 -6.20 -1.27 -0.36
CA LEU A 33 -5.22 -0.67 -1.27
C LEU A 33 -3.81 -0.80 -0.71
N GLY A 34 -3.61 -0.50 0.58
CA GLY A 34 -2.32 -0.66 1.23
C GLY A 34 -1.79 -2.10 1.11
N ALA A 35 -2.61 -3.10 1.41
CA ALA A 35 -2.23 -4.49 1.29
C ALA A 35 -1.81 -4.87 -0.15
N VAL A 36 -2.55 -4.39 -1.15
CA VAL A 36 -2.21 -4.59 -2.57
C VAL A 36 -0.86 -3.95 -2.91
N LEU A 37 -0.61 -2.72 -2.47
CA LEU A 37 0.65 -2.02 -2.73
C LEU A 37 1.85 -2.72 -2.09
N PHE A 38 1.69 -3.23 -0.87
CA PHE A 38 2.72 -4.02 -0.20
C PHE A 38 3.07 -5.30 -0.99
N VAL A 39 2.05 -6.09 -1.35
CA VAL A 39 2.24 -7.32 -2.15
C VAL A 39 2.86 -7.01 -3.51
N ALA A 40 2.43 -5.93 -4.17
CA ALA A 40 3.02 -5.50 -5.43
C ALA A 40 4.50 -5.13 -5.25
N GLY A 41 4.87 -4.44 -4.17
CA GLY A 41 6.26 -4.12 -3.84
C GLY A 41 7.13 -5.38 -3.66
N VAL A 42 6.62 -6.39 -2.97
CA VAL A 42 7.28 -7.69 -2.83
C VAL A 42 7.44 -8.37 -4.19
N ALA A 43 6.37 -8.42 -5.00
CA ALA A 43 6.39 -9.04 -6.31
C ALA A 43 7.38 -8.36 -7.26
N VAL A 44 7.45 -7.02 -7.26
CA VAL A 44 8.41 -6.24 -8.05
C VAL A 44 9.85 -6.54 -7.62
N SER A 45 10.10 -6.62 -6.31
CA SER A 45 11.44 -6.91 -5.79
C SER A 45 11.96 -8.28 -6.21
N ARG A 46 11.05 -9.27 -6.28
CA ARG A 46 11.38 -10.64 -6.68
C ARG A 46 11.53 -10.86 -8.19
N ARG A 47 11.18 -9.88 -9.04
CA ARG A 47 11.32 -10.05 -10.51
C ARG A 47 12.77 -10.16 -10.98
N GLY A 48 13.74 -9.80 -10.14
CA GLY A 48 15.16 -9.90 -10.45
C GLY A 48 15.87 -11.11 -9.83
N ASP A 49 15.16 -11.93 -9.04
CA ASP A 49 15.64 -13.18 -8.43
C ASP A 49 15.34 -14.37 -9.37
#